data_AF-A0A9J8C1U0-F1
#
_entry.id   AF-A0A9J8C1U0-F1
#
_cell.length_a   1.000
_cell.length_b   1.000
_cell.length_c   1.000
_cell.angle_alpha   90.00
_cell.angle_beta   90.00
_cell.angle_gamma   90.00
#
_symmetry.space_group_name_H-M   'P 1'
#
loop_
_entity.id
_entity.type
_entity.pdbx_description
1 polymer ?
#
loop_
_entity_poly.entity_id
_entity_poly.type
_entity_poly.pdbx_seq_one_letter_code
_entity_poly.pdbx_strand_id
1 'polypeptide(L)'
;MLIYGKERRKSRNGHQAKLVKLADKLYNLRDLNRCTRTGWTAERVQEYFVWASRVVKGLRGTSAALEEKLQQLFLERGVEL
;
A
#
# COMPACT_ATOMS: atom_id res chain seq x y z
N MET A 1 8.85 1.06 10.47
CA MET A 1 8.45 0.10 9.42
C MET A 1 8.11 -1.23 10.11
N LEU A 2 6.96 -1.31 10.77
CA LEU A 2 6.52 -2.50 11.53
C LEU A 2 5.20 -3.01 10.96
N ILE A 3 5.14 -4.33 10.91
CA ILE A 3 4.14 -5.18 10.28
C ILE A 3 3.16 -5.60 11.37
N TYR A 4 1.87 -5.33 11.16
CA TYR A 4 0.78 -5.74 12.05
C TYR A 4 0.87 -5.24 13.50
N GLY A 5 0.49 -3.97 13.73
CA GLY A 5 0.23 -3.49 15.08
C GLY A 5 -0.05 -2.01 15.11
N LYS A 6 -1.35 -1.65 15.15
CA LYS A 6 -1.89 -0.35 15.58
C LYS A 6 -0.97 0.86 15.41
N GLU A 7 -1.02 1.46 14.24
CA GLU A 7 -0.95 2.92 14.21
C GLU A 7 -2.27 3.43 13.67
N ARG A 8 -3.26 3.48 14.59
CA ARG A 8 -4.37 4.43 14.47
C ARG A 8 -3.80 5.85 14.56
N ARG A 9 -2.95 6.26 13.62
CA ARG A 9 -2.82 7.67 13.34
C ARG A 9 -4.09 8.05 12.60
N LYS A 10 -5.07 8.50 13.39
CA LYS A 10 -6.24 9.24 12.94
C LYS A 10 -5.71 10.53 12.31
N SER A 11 -5.20 10.44 11.07
CA SER A 11 -4.82 11.62 10.32
C SER A 11 -6.08 12.43 10.15
N ARG A 12 -6.08 13.68 10.62
CA ARG A 12 -7.18 14.64 10.41
C ARG A 12 -7.71 14.46 8.99
N ASN A 13 -9.01 14.15 8.89
CA ASN A 13 -9.70 13.74 7.66
C ASN A 13 -9.61 14.85 6.60
N GLY A 14 -8.53 14.85 5.82
CA GLY A 14 -8.30 15.83 4.77
C GLY A 14 -7.66 15.17 3.55
N HIS A 15 -7.90 15.75 2.38
CA HIS A 15 -7.35 15.30 1.09
C HIS A 15 -5.83 15.07 1.14
N GLN A 16 -5.08 16.00 1.76
CA GLN A 16 -3.63 15.89 1.97
C GLN A 16 -3.20 14.65 2.75
N ALA A 17 -3.97 14.26 3.78
CA ALA A 17 -3.65 13.07 4.56
C ALA A 17 -3.86 11.78 3.76
N LYS A 18 -4.87 11.74 2.87
CA LYS A 18 -5.06 10.62 1.94
C LYS A 18 -3.93 10.53 0.93
N LEU A 19 -3.46 11.67 0.39
CA LEU A 19 -2.30 11.73 -0.51
C LEU A 19 -1.04 11.13 0.14
N VAL A 20 -0.73 11.54 1.37
CA VAL A 20 0.42 11.00 2.11
C VAL A 20 0.30 9.49 2.31
N LYS A 21 -0.90 8.98 2.63
CA LYS A 21 -1.12 7.54 2.77
C LYS A 21 -0.97 6.77 1.46
N LEU A 22 -1.43 7.32 0.34
CA LEU A 22 -1.25 6.72 -0.99
C LEU A 22 0.24 6.68 -1.37
N ALA A 23 0.96 7.79 -1.19
CA ALA A 23 2.40 7.87 -1.45
C ALA A 23 3.20 6.88 -0.58
N ASP A 24 2.87 6.79 0.71
CA ASP A 24 3.45 5.80 1.63
C ASP A 24 3.22 4.36 1.15
N LYS A 25 2.00 4.01 0.71
CA LYS A 25 1.73 2.67 0.17
C LYS A 25 2.52 2.37 -1.09
N LEU A 26 2.59 3.35 -2.01
CA LEU A 26 3.35 3.19 -3.25
C LEU A 26 4.83 2.94 -2.96
N TYR A 27 5.42 3.71 -2.05
CA TYR A 27 6.81 3.52 -1.64
C TYR A 27 7.04 2.14 -1.00
N ASN A 28 6.21 1.77 -0.03
CA ASN A 28 6.34 0.48 0.67
C ASN A 28 6.21 -0.74 -0.27
N LEU A 29 5.30 -0.70 -1.24
CA LEU A 29 5.10 -1.80 -2.19
C LEU A 29 6.25 -1.89 -3.21
N ARG A 30 6.76 -0.74 -3.68
CA ARG A 30 7.96 -0.71 -4.55
C ARG A 30 9.18 -1.26 -3.83
N ASP A 31 9.35 -0.89 -2.56
CA ASP A 31 10.46 -1.37 -1.74
C ASP A 31 10.38 -2.90 -1.56
N LEU A 32 9.19 -3.43 -1.25
CA LEU A 32 8.95 -4.88 -1.17
C LEU A 32 9.18 -5.63 -2.49
N ASN A 33 8.92 -5.00 -3.64
CA ASN A 33 9.26 -5.56 -4.95
C ASN A 33 10.78 -5.59 -5.19
N ARG A 34 11.52 -4.58 -4.72
CA ARG A 34 12.98 -4.50 -4.92
C ARG A 34 13.76 -5.39 -3.98
N CYS A 35 13.34 -5.45 -2.71
CA CYS A 35 14.01 -6.22 -1.68
C CYS A 35 12.95 -6.80 -0.74
N THR A 36 12.80 -8.12 -0.78
CA THR A 36 12.01 -8.79 0.25
C THR A 36 12.75 -8.63 1.56
N ARG A 37 12.08 -8.05 2.57
CA ARG A 37 12.69 -7.80 3.88
C ARG A 37 13.20 -9.11 4.47
N THR A 38 14.38 -9.06 5.09
CA THR A 38 14.98 -10.21 5.77
C THR A 38 13.96 -10.84 6.73
N GLY A 39 13.72 -12.14 6.58
CA GLY A 39 12.77 -12.90 7.39
C GLY A 39 11.32 -12.91 6.90
N TRP A 40 11.01 -12.27 5.76
CA TRP A 40 9.69 -12.41 5.12
C TRP A 40 9.71 -13.53 4.09
N THR A 41 8.71 -14.42 4.18
CA THR A 41 8.45 -15.38 3.12
C THR A 41 7.69 -14.72 1.97
N ALA A 42 7.68 -15.37 0.80
CA ALA A 42 6.94 -14.88 -0.36
C ALA A 42 5.43 -14.78 -0.07
N GLU A 43 4.88 -15.71 0.71
CA GLU A 43 3.47 -15.69 1.14
C GLU A 43 3.19 -14.44 1.97
N ARG A 44 4.09 -14.09 2.90
CA ARG A 44 3.92 -12.91 3.75
C ARG A 44 3.95 -11.61 2.97
N VAL A 45 4.78 -11.55 1.93
CA VAL A 45 4.76 -10.42 0.98
C VAL A 45 3.42 -10.38 0.27
N GLN A 46 2.92 -11.50 -0.26
CA GLN A 46 1.64 -11.54 -0.96
C GLN A 46 0.47 -11.10 -0.06
N GLU A 47 0.42 -11.56 1.19
CA GLU A 47 -0.56 -11.12 2.18
C GLU A 47 -0.53 -9.60 2.38
N TYR A 48 0.68 -9.01 2.40
CA TYR A 48 0.83 -7.57 2.52
C TYR A 48 0.29 -6.82 1.30
N PHE A 49 0.50 -7.32 0.08
CA PHE A 49 -0.10 -6.76 -1.12
C PHE A 49 -1.63 -6.82 -1.08
N VAL A 50 -2.21 -7.95 -0.68
CA VAL A 50 -3.67 -8.10 -0.52
C VAL A 50 -4.22 -7.16 0.56
N TRP A 51 -3.52 -6.99 1.67
CA TRP A 51 -3.92 -6.03 2.70
C TRP A 51 -3.82 -4.58 2.21
N ALA A 52 -2.74 -4.25 1.49
CA ALA A 52 -2.53 -2.90 0.96
C ALA A 52 -3.60 -2.52 -0.06
N SER A 53 -4.06 -3.45 -0.92
CA SER A 53 -5.13 -3.18 -1.88
C SER A 53 -6.44 -2.79 -1.19
N ARG A 54 -6.79 -3.46 -0.08
CA ARG A 54 -7.96 -3.11 0.75
C ARG A 54 -7.84 -1.70 1.35
N VAL A 55 -6.64 -1.29 1.76
CA VAL A 55 -6.41 0.07 2.27
C VAL A 55 -6.55 1.10 1.16
N VAL A 56 -5.96 0.85 -0.02
CA VAL A 56 -6.01 1.77 -1.16
C VAL A 56 -7.43 1.90 -1.71
N LYS A 57 -8.24 0.83 -1.71
CA LYS A 57 -9.69 0.87 -2.01
C LYS A 57 -10.41 1.96 -1.21
N GLY A 58 -10.11 2.10 0.09
CA GLY A 58 -10.69 3.13 0.96
C GLY A 58 -10.13 4.55 0.75
N LEU A 59 -9.10 4.71 -0.09
CA LEU A 59 -8.44 5.98 -0.39
C LEU A 59 -8.69 6.46 -1.83
N ARG A 60 -9.43 5.71 -2.64
CA ARG A 60 -9.76 6.05 -4.04
C ARG A 60 -10.43 7.43 -4.18
N GLY A 61 -10.25 8.04 -5.34
CA GLY A 61 -10.76 9.38 -5.63
C GLY A 61 -9.94 10.49 -4.96
N THR A 62 -8.69 10.21 -4.61
CA THR A 62 -7.77 11.21 -4.04
C THR A 62 -6.75 11.66 -5.07
N SER A 63 -6.15 10.74 -5.83
CA SER A 63 -5.14 11.08 -6.83
C SER A 63 -5.03 9.98 -7.89
N ALA A 64 -5.53 10.25 -9.08
CA ALA A 64 -5.48 9.33 -10.21
C ALA A 64 -4.04 8.85 -10.49
N ALA A 65 -3.07 9.76 -10.49
CA ALA A 65 -1.67 9.43 -10.77
C ALA A 65 -1.03 8.47 -9.74
N LEU A 66 -1.41 8.55 -8.45
CA LEU A 66 -0.93 7.60 -7.44
C LEU A 66 -1.70 6.29 -7.50
N GLU A 67 -3.01 6.37 -7.74
CA GLU A 67 -3.90 5.21 -7.84
C GLU A 67 -3.53 4.32 -9.04
N GLU A 68 -3.21 4.89 -10.20
CA GLU A 68 -2.74 4.14 -11.39
C GLU A 68 -1.42 3.40 -11.12
N LYS A 69 -0.44 4.07 -10.50
CA LYS A 69 0.85 3.45 -10.16
C LYS A 69 0.69 2.31 -9.16
N LEU A 70 -0.23 2.47 -8.20
CA LEU A 70 -0.59 1.41 -7.27
C LEU A 70 -1.29 0.25 -7.99
N GLN A 71 -2.22 0.55 -8.89
CA GLN A 71 -2.93 -0.47 -9.68
C GLN A 71 -1.97 -1.32 -10.50
N GLN A 72 -0.97 -0.72 -11.15
CA GLN A 72 0.07 -1.46 -11.88
C GLN A 72 0.81 -2.45 -10.97
N LEU A 73 1.25 -2.02 -9.79
CA LEU A 73 1.94 -2.90 -8.83
C LEU A 73 1.08 -4.05 -8.32
N PHE A 74 -0.23 -3.82 -8.15
CA PHE A 74 -1.14 -4.88 -7.75
C PHE A 74 -1.40 -5.88 -8.89
N LEU A 75 -1.55 -5.40 -10.12
CA LEU A 75 -1.70 -6.26 -11.31
C LEU A 75 -0.48 -7.16 -11.52
N GLU A 76 0.74 -6.62 -11.36
CA GLU A 76 2.00 -7.39 -11.41
C GLU A 76 2.04 -8.55 -10.40
N ARG A 77 1.28 -8.46 -9.31
CA ARG A 77 1.18 -9.47 -8.25
C ARG A 77 -0.13 -10.27 -8.28
N GLY A 78 -0.96 -10.10 -9.31
CA GLY A 78 -2.26 -10.75 -9.43
C GLY A 78 -3.26 -10.33 -8.34
N VAL A 79 -3.13 -9.12 -7.80
CA VAL A 79 -4.03 -8.56 -6.78
C VAL A 79 -4.93 -7.51 -7.42
N GLU A 80 -6.23 -7.56 -7.13
CA GLU A 80 -7.20 -6.60 -7.67
C GLU A 80 -7.45 -5.41 -6.74
N LEU A 81 -7.48 -4.21 -7.33
CA LEU A 81 -7.82 -2.93 -6.68
C LEU A 81 -9.33 -2.61 -6.72
#